data_AF-A0A0A9ASJ7-F1
#
_entry.id   AF-A0A0A9ASJ7-F1
#
_cell.length_a   1.000
_cell.length_b   1.000
_cell.length_c   1.000
_cell.angle_alpha   90.00
_cell.angle_beta   90.00
_cell.angle_gamma   90.00
#
_symmetry.space_group_name_H-M   'P 1'
#
loop_
_entity.id
_entity.type
_entity.pdbx_description
1 polymer ?
#
loop_
_entity_poly.entity_id
_entity_poly.type
_entity_poly.pdbx_seq_one_letter_code
_entity_poly.pdbx_strand_id
1 'polypeptide(L)'
;MLDITVKDWPVEEVLGFAKLALNCTEMRRRDRPDLATVILPELNRLRNLGHAYEASLKTGSSGSGEGSAQGQQVSSPTVCGSWKTAES
;
A
#
# COMPACT_ATOMS: atom_id res chain seq x y z
N MET A 1 -0.08 12.37 16.99
CA MET A 1 1.01 11.78 17.79
C MET A 1 1.14 10.33 17.33
N LEU A 2 2.35 9.87 17.03
CA LEU A 2 2.58 8.47 16.65
C LEU A 2 2.59 7.59 17.90
N ASP A 3 2.24 6.31 17.74
CA ASP A 3 2.20 5.36 18.85
C ASP A 3 3.59 5.16 19.45
N ILE A 4 3.72 5.42 20.76
CA ILE A 4 4.97 5.34 21.53
C ILE A 4 5.42 3.90 21.80
N THR A 5 4.54 2.91 21.58
CA THR A 5 4.84 1.50 21.87
C THR A 5 5.80 0.86 20.87
N VAL A 6 5.97 1.46 19.70
CA VAL A 6 6.85 0.97 18.64
C VAL A 6 8.06 1.91 18.52
N LYS A 7 9.26 1.35 18.68
CA LYS A 7 10.51 2.11 18.82
C LYS A 7 11.16 2.53 17.49
N ASP A 8 10.99 1.75 16.42
CA ASP A 8 11.79 1.88 15.19
C ASP A 8 10.97 2.40 14.00
N TRP A 9 10.01 3.29 14.23
CA TRP A 9 9.24 3.89 13.13
C TRP A 9 10.14 4.77 12.24
N PRO A 10 10.01 4.68 10.91
CA PRO A 10 10.56 5.69 10.00
C PRO A 10 9.75 6.98 10.15
N VAL A 11 10.15 7.81 11.13
CA VAL A 11 9.34 8.92 11.65
C VAL A 11 8.85 9.87 10.55
N GLU A 12 9.70 10.21 9.58
CA GLU A 12 9.35 11.13 8.50
C GLU A 12 8.24 10.56 7.60
N GLU A 13 8.35 9.29 7.25
CA GLU A 13 7.42 8.58 6.37
C GLU A 13 6.07 8.33 7.05
N VAL A 14 6.12 7.90 8.30
CA VAL A 14 4.91 7.65 9.09
C VAL A 14 4.18 8.96 9.39
N LEU A 15 4.91 10.05 9.65
CA LEU A 15 4.31 11.35 9.90
C LEU A 15 3.70 11.94 8.63
N GLY A 16 4.33 11.76 7.47
CA GLY A 16 3.76 12.09 6.16
C GLY A 16 2.46 11.32 5.91
N PHE A 17 2.47 10.00 6.14
CA PHE A 17 1.30 9.15 5.99
C PHE A 17 0.17 9.54 6.95
N ALA A 18 0.48 9.82 8.22
CA ALA A 18 -0.51 10.23 9.21
C ALA A 18 -1.20 11.55 8.82
N LYS A 19 -0.45 12.53 8.32
CA LYS A 19 -1.02 13.78 7.79
C LYS A 19 -1.94 13.51 6.60
N LEU A 20 -1.50 12.66 5.67
CA LEU A 20 -2.31 12.28 4.52
C LEU A 20 -3.64 11.62 4.94
N ALA A 21 -3.58 10.70 5.91
CA ALA A 21 -4.75 10.04 6.47
C ALA A 21 -5.71 11.02 7.14
N LEU A 22 -5.20 12.01 7.88
CA LEU A 22 -6.03 13.06 8.47
C LEU A 22 -6.81 13.84 7.40
N ASN A 23 -6.13 14.24 6.32
CA ASN A 23 -6.76 14.94 5.20
C ASN A 23 -7.84 14.08 4.52
N CYS A 24 -7.64 12.76 4.42
CA CYS A 24 -8.65 11.84 3.90
C CYS A 24 -9.91 11.77 4.79
N THR A 25 -9.75 11.97 6.10
CA THR A 25 -10.85 11.87 7.08
C THR A 25 -11.61 13.17 7.29
N GLU A 26 -11.30 14.23 6.55
CA GLU A 26 -12.00 15.50 6.69
C GLU A 26 -13.52 15.35 6.50
N MET A 27 -14.28 16.06 7.33
CA MET A 27 -15.75 15.95 7.40
C MET A 27 -16.42 16.39 6.09
N ARG A 28 -15.78 17.31 5.36
CA ARG A 28 -16.28 17.85 4.10
C ARG A 28 -15.69 17.08 2.93
N ARG A 29 -16.54 16.62 2.01
CA ARG A 29 -16.13 15.81 0.85
C ARG A 29 -15.14 16.52 -0.09
N ARG A 30 -15.28 17.83 -0.24
CA ARG A 30 -14.48 18.66 -1.16
C ARG A 30 -13.05 18.91 -0.66
N ASP A 31 -12.85 18.85 0.65
CA ASP A 31 -11.56 19.17 1.27
C ASP A 31 -10.67 17.90 1.35
N ARG A 32 -11.25 16.73 1.06
CA ARG A 32 -10.50 15.49 0.90
C ARG A 32 -9.66 15.53 -0.38
N PRO A 33 -8.40 15.08 -0.29
CA PRO A 33 -7.52 14.99 -1.46
C PRO A 33 -8.05 13.95 -2.46
N ASP A 34 -7.71 14.16 -3.74
CA ASP A 34 -8.10 13.22 -4.79
C ASP A 34 -7.32 11.90 -4.68
N LEU A 35 -8.07 10.81 -4.83
CA LEU A 35 -7.54 9.46 -4.67
C LEU A 35 -6.50 9.15 -5.75
N ALA A 36 -6.81 9.46 -7.01
CA ALA A 36 -5.98 9.08 -8.14
C ALA A 36 -4.68 9.90 -8.22
N THR A 37 -4.76 11.20 -7.97
CA THR A 37 -3.65 12.13 -8.21
C THR A 37 -2.79 12.39 -6.98
N VAL A 38 -3.32 12.27 -5.76
CA VAL A 38 -2.57 12.59 -4.53
C VAL A 38 -2.35 11.36 -3.67
N ILE A 39 -3.41 10.59 -3.39
CA ILE A 39 -3.31 9.48 -2.45
C ILE A 39 -2.54 8.29 -3.04
N LEU A 40 -2.88 7.86 -4.26
CA LEU A 40 -2.25 6.69 -4.88
C LEU A 40 -0.73 6.87 -5.07
N PRO A 41 -0.21 8.03 -5.54
CA PRO A 41 1.23 8.24 -5.64
C PRO A 41 1.96 8.13 -4.30
N GLU A 42 1.43 8.74 -3.25
CA GLU A 42 2.03 8.67 -1.90
C GLU A 42 2.00 7.25 -1.32
N LEU A 43 0.88 6.54 -1.46
CA LEU A 43 0.79 5.13 -1.05
C LEU A 43 1.78 4.25 -1.82
N ASN A 44 1.95 4.50 -3.12
CA ASN A 44 2.90 3.77 -3.95
C ASN A 44 4.35 4.01 -3.51
N ARG A 45 4.69 5.24 -3.10
CA ARG A 45 6.00 5.59 -2.52
C ARG A 45 6.25 4.83 -1.23
N LEU A 46 5.30 4.82 -0.30
CA LEU A 46 5.39 4.09 0.98
C LEU A 46 5.50 2.57 0.78
N ARG A 47 4.75 2.02 -0.18
CA ARG A 47 4.88 0.60 -0.55
C ARG A 47 6.29 0.26 -1.00
N ASN A 48 6.88 1.09 -1.87
CA ASN A 48 8.25 0.88 -2.36
C ASN A 48 9.27 0.95 -1.23
N LEU A 49 9.06 1.83 -0.24
CA LEU A 49 9.91 1.91 0.94
C LEU A 49 9.86 0.61 1.77
N GLY A 50 8.67 0.02 1.94
CA GLY A 50 8.52 -1.30 2.57
C GLY A 50 9.31 -2.38 1.83
N HIS A 51 9.19 -2.46 0.51
CA HIS A 51 9.95 -3.42 -0.29
C HIS A 51 11.47 -3.21 -0.22
N ALA A 52 11.93 -1.95 -0.18
CA ALA A 52 13.35 -1.64 -0.02
C ALA A 52 13.88 -2.11 1.34
N TYR A 53 13.09 -1.94 2.41
CA TYR A 53 13.44 -2.43 3.74
C TYR A 53 13.46 -3.96 3.82
N GLU A 54 12.50 -4.64 3.19
CA GLU A 54 12.53 -6.11 3.09
C GLU A 54 13.73 -6.62 2.29
N ALA A 55 14.10 -5.94 1.21
CA ALA A 55 15.27 -6.29 0.40
C ALA A 55 16.57 -6.13 1.20
N SER A 56 16.70 -5.08 2.02
CA SER A 56 17.89 -4.87 2.86
C SER A 56 18.01 -5.91 3.97
N LEU A 57 16.90 -6.43 4.51
CA LEU A 57 16.90 -7.54 5.47
C LEU A 57 17.32 -8.87 4.84
N LYS A 58 16.91 -9.13 3.60
CA LYS A 58 17.21 -10.39 2.88
C LYS A 58 18.69 -10.54 2.52
N THR A 59 19.44 -9.45 2.34
CA THR A 59 20.88 -9.51 2.00
C THR A 59 21.80 -9.77 3.20
N GLY A 60 21.28 -9.83 4.43
CA GLY A 60 22.07 -10.06 5.66
C GLY A 60 22.25 -11.53 6.07
N SER A 61 21.54 -12.47 5.44
CA SER A 61 21.75 -13.92 5.64
C SER A 61 22.55 -14.49 4.49
N SER A 62 23.84 -14.70 4.71
CA SER A 62 24.65 -15.58 3.87
C SER A 62 24.06 -17.00 3.88
N GLY A 63 23.44 -17.40 2.78
CA GLY A 63 22.87 -18.73 2.57
C GLY A 63 22.23 -18.89 1.19
N SER A 64 23.09 -19.11 0.18
CA SER A 64 22.88 -19.80 -1.10
C SER A 64 21.44 -20.18 -1.55
N GLY A 65 21.05 -19.78 -2.76
CA GLY A 65 20.00 -20.46 -3.51
C GLY A 65 19.42 -19.67 -4.68
N GLU A 66 19.95 -19.95 -5.85
CA GLU A 66 19.38 -19.88 -7.22
C GLU A 66 18.08 -19.10 -7.49
N GLY A 67 18.14 -18.32 -8.58
CA GLY A 67 17.04 -17.50 -9.06
C GLY A 67 15.91 -18.28 -9.72
N SER A 68 14.84 -17.55 -10.04
CA SER A 68 14.12 -17.81 -11.27
C SER A 68 13.39 -16.54 -11.72
N ALA A 69 13.76 -16.09 -12.90
CA ALA A 69 12.98 -15.13 -13.67
C ALA A 69 11.64 -15.78 -14.02
N GLN A 70 10.54 -15.06 -13.80
CA GLN A 70 9.40 -15.06 -14.72
C GLN A 70 8.39 -13.99 -14.28
N GLY A 71 8.22 -12.99 -15.16
CA GLY A 71 6.96 -12.29 -15.24
C GLY A 71 5.86 -13.19 -15.80
N GLN A 72 4.69 -12.57 -16.01
CA GLN A 72 3.45 -13.14 -16.57
C GLN A 72 2.56 -13.75 -15.47
N GLN A 73 1.36 -13.27 -15.19
CA GLN A 73 0.33 -12.74 -16.06
C GLN A 73 -0.81 -12.23 -15.19
N VAL A 74 -1.23 -10.98 -15.38
CA VAL A 74 -2.57 -10.55 -14.99
C VAL A 74 -3.54 -11.22 -15.97
N SER A 75 -4.17 -12.31 -15.53
CA SER A 75 -5.40 -12.80 -16.15
C SER A 75 -6.55 -12.13 -15.42
N SER A 76 -7.24 -11.21 -16.08
CA SER A 76 -8.52 -10.67 -15.60
C SER A 76 -9.53 -11.80 -15.52
N PRO A 77 -10.13 -12.13 -14.36
CA PRO A 77 -11.40 -12.80 -14.37
C PRO A 77 -12.44 -11.75 -14.74
N THR A 78 -12.94 -11.78 -15.97
CA THR A 78 -14.30 -11.31 -16.24
C THR A 78 -15.23 -12.22 -15.43
N VAL A 79 -15.42 -11.92 -14.15
CA VAL A 79 -16.56 -12.42 -13.41
C VAL A 79 -17.73 -11.53 -13.78
N CYS A 80 -18.40 -11.91 -14.87
CA CYS A 80 -19.77 -11.47 -15.14
C CYS A 80 -20.64 -12.10 -14.05
N GLY A 81 -20.69 -11.45 -12.88
CA GLY A 81 -21.63 -11.78 -11.82
C GLY A 81 -23.02 -11.38 -12.27
N SER A 82 -23.76 -12.31 -12.85
CA SER A 82 -25.19 -12.20 -13.12
C SER A 82 -25.94 -12.24 -11.78
N TRP A 83 -26.29 -11.07 -11.24
CA TRP A 83 -27.21 -10.91 -10.12
C TRP A 83 -28.61 -11.24 -10.65
N LYS A 84 -28.91 -12.54 -10.71
CA LYS A 84 -30.25 -13.04 -11.01
C LYS A 84 -31.15 -12.69 -9.81
N THR A 85 -32.15 -11.87 -10.09
CA THR A 85 -33.31 -11.64 -9.25
C THR A 85 -33.99 -12.97 -8.92
N ALA A 86 -34.37 -13.16 -7.66
CA ALA A 86 -35.36 -14.16 -7.25
C ALA A 86 -36.39 -13.47 -6.34
N GLU A 87 -37.46 -13.00 -6.98
CA GLU A 87 -38.87 -13.26 -6.65
C GLU A 87 -39.11 -14.66 -6.01
N SER A 88 -40.11 -14.95 -5.17
CA SER A 88 -41.25 -14.23 -4.57
C SER A 88 -41.66 -15.01 -3.30
#